data_AF-A0A151X6S1-F1
#
_entry.id   AF-A0A151X6S1-F1
#
_cell.length_a   1.000
_cell.length_b   1.000
_cell.length_c   1.000
_cell.angle_alpha   90.00
_cell.angle_beta   90.00
_cell.angle_gamma   90.00
#
_symmetry.space_group_name_H-M   'P 1'
#
loop_
_entity.id
_entity.type
_entity.pdbx_description
1 polymer ?
#
loop_
_entity_poly.entity_id
_entity_poly.type
_entity_poly.pdbx_seq_one_letter_code
_entity_poly.pdbx_strand_id
1 'polypeptide(L)'
;GLIPTRLLPLEQIIIDLREAASQLMKGLHFPFQVRIKNWNIIQKYISINAFYSNSYIFTTLKFPIIAYPTYKIIRATPLPHYIYSNIFTFVKINHPLIAVGKENNHYTFLNENDLSKCVRDTSTYTCGFPIYYIKSHAPCKVSIFINAPGQL
;
A
#
# COMPACT_ATOMS: atom_id res chain seq x y z
N GLY A 1 9.44 -14.94 -2.14
CA GLY A 1 10.00 -16.29 -2.38
C GLY A 1 9.33 -16.91 -3.59
N LEU A 2 9.92 -17.92 -4.21
CA LEU A 2 9.30 -18.65 -5.32
C LEU A 2 8.60 -19.89 -4.76
N ILE A 3 7.37 -20.17 -5.20
CA ILE A 3 6.64 -21.40 -4.83
C ILE A 3 7.06 -22.50 -5.81
N PRO A 4 7.63 -23.62 -5.34
CA PRO A 4 7.87 -24.77 -6.19
C PRO A 4 6.53 -25.38 -6.59
N THR A 5 6.09 -25.12 -7.83
CA THR A 5 4.79 -25.59 -8.36
C THR A 5 4.67 -27.12 -8.44
N ARG A 6 5.79 -27.84 -8.27
CA ARG A 6 5.83 -29.31 -8.16
C ARG A 6 5.30 -29.84 -6.82
N LEU A 7 5.30 -29.01 -5.77
CA LEU A 7 4.87 -29.42 -4.42
C LEU A 7 3.45 -28.91 -4.09
N LEU A 8 2.99 -27.87 -4.77
CA LEU A 8 1.68 -27.24 -4.60
C LEU A 8 1.10 -26.93 -5.99
N PRO A 9 0.11 -27.70 -6.46
CA PRO A 9 -0.56 -27.45 -7.74
C PRO A 9 -1.16 -26.05 -7.76
N LEU A 10 -0.87 -25.28 -8.82
CA LEU A 10 -1.36 -23.91 -8.95
C LEU A 10 -2.88 -23.86 -9.04
N GLU A 11 -3.48 -24.88 -9.64
CA GLU A 11 -4.92 -25.05 -9.79
C GLU A 11 -5.61 -25.05 -8.43
N GLN A 12 -5.07 -25.81 -7.47
CA GLN A 12 -5.62 -25.89 -6.12
C GLN A 12 -5.55 -24.53 -5.41
N ILE A 13 -4.41 -23.84 -5.50
CA ILE A 13 -4.25 -22.50 -4.91
C ILE A 13 -5.29 -21.53 -5.50
N ILE A 14 -5.54 -21.58 -6.81
CA ILE A 14 -6.54 -20.73 -7.46
C ILE A 14 -7.96 -21.08 -7.00
N ILE A 15 -8.29 -22.35 -6.80
CA ILE A 15 -9.58 -22.79 -6.26
C ILE A 15 -9.77 -22.24 -4.85
N ASP A 16 -8.79 -22.47 -3.97
CA ASP A 16 -8.83 -22.03 -2.57
C ASP A 16 -8.93 -20.50 -2.46
N LEU A 17 -8.21 -19.76 -3.31
CA LEU A 17 -8.31 -18.30 -3.37
C LEU A 17 -9.68 -17.81 -3.84
N ARG A 18 -10.35 -18.52 -4.75
CA ARG A 18 -11.70 -18.17 -5.19
C ARG A 18 -12.73 -18.44 -4.11
N GLU A 19 -12.57 -19.55 -3.39
CA GLU A 19 -13.41 -19.86 -2.24
C GLU A 19 -13.20 -18.82 -1.14
N ALA A 20 -11.96 -18.48 -0.80
CA ALA A 20 -11.68 -17.40 0.15
C ALA A 20 -12.28 -16.07 -0.30
N ALA A 21 -12.20 -15.74 -1.59
CA ALA A 21 -12.77 -14.51 -2.14
C ALA A 21 -14.30 -14.43 -1.96
N SER A 22 -15.02 -15.55 -2.06
CA SER A 22 -16.48 -15.58 -1.90
C SER A 22 -16.93 -15.36 -0.45
N GLN A 23 -16.02 -15.58 0.51
CA GLN A 23 -16.24 -15.41 1.94
C GLN A 23 -15.81 -14.04 2.47
N LEU A 24 -15.20 -13.19 1.63
CA LEU A 24 -14.76 -11.86 2.05
C LEU A 24 -15.95 -10.94 2.36
N MET A 25 -15.81 -10.13 3.41
CA MET A 25 -16.80 -9.10 3.73
C MET A 25 -16.95 -8.09 2.60
N LYS A 26 -18.15 -7.53 2.44
CA LYS A 26 -18.43 -6.51 1.44
C LYS A 26 -17.43 -5.35 1.58
N GLY A 27 -16.77 -5.00 0.47
CA GLY A 27 -15.76 -3.94 0.45
C GLY A 27 -14.31 -4.44 0.49
N LEU A 28 -14.09 -5.72 0.80
CA LEU A 28 -12.77 -6.35 0.81
C LEU A 28 -12.56 -7.22 -0.43
N HIS A 29 -11.35 -7.18 -0.99
CA HIS A 29 -11.00 -7.95 -2.18
C HIS A 29 -9.50 -8.20 -2.27
N PHE A 30 -9.10 -9.14 -3.11
CA PHE A 30 -7.70 -9.32 -3.48
C PHE A 30 -7.23 -8.18 -4.42
N PRO A 31 -5.98 -7.71 -4.30
CA PRO A 31 -5.41 -6.70 -5.20
C PRO A 31 -5.06 -7.23 -6.60
N PHE A 32 -5.56 -8.41 -6.94
CA PHE A 32 -5.31 -9.11 -8.19
C PHE A 32 -6.53 -9.93 -8.59
N GLN A 33 -6.64 -10.23 -9.88
CA GLN A 33 -7.68 -11.12 -10.37
C GLN A 33 -7.28 -12.60 -10.23
N VAL A 34 -8.08 -13.37 -9.48
CA VAL A 34 -7.84 -14.79 -9.16
C VAL A 34 -8.07 -15.72 -10.37
N ARG A 35 -7.09 -15.73 -11.28
CA ARG A 35 -7.05 -16.59 -12.47
C ARG A 35 -5.64 -17.14 -12.65
N ILE A 36 -5.55 -18.39 -13.10
CA ILE A 36 -4.25 -19.08 -13.28
C ILE A 36 -3.32 -18.33 -14.26
N LYS A 37 -3.88 -17.75 -15.33
CA LYS A 37 -3.16 -16.91 -16.30
C LYS A 37 -2.47 -15.68 -15.67
N ASN A 38 -2.95 -15.24 -14.51
CA ASN A 38 -2.42 -14.09 -13.79
C ASN A 38 -1.43 -14.51 -12.69
N TRP A 39 -0.97 -15.77 -12.65
CA TRP A 39 -0.11 -16.28 -11.58
C TRP A 39 1.14 -15.42 -11.35
N ASN A 40 1.78 -14.93 -12.41
CA ASN A 40 2.94 -14.04 -12.31
C ASN A 40 2.64 -12.73 -11.54
N ILE A 41 1.40 -12.25 -11.60
CA ILE A 41 0.95 -11.09 -10.83
C ILE A 41 0.64 -11.51 -9.40
N ILE A 42 -0.14 -12.58 -9.22
CA ILE A 42 -0.52 -13.12 -7.91
C ILE A 42 0.73 -13.38 -7.05
N GLN A 43 1.76 -14.00 -7.62
CA GLN A 43 3.00 -14.34 -6.96
C GLN A 43 3.74 -13.13 -6.38
N LYS A 44 3.60 -11.93 -6.96
CA LYS A 44 4.21 -10.70 -6.44
C LYS A 44 3.64 -10.29 -5.07
N TYR A 45 2.41 -10.70 -4.78
CA TYR A 45 1.71 -10.36 -3.55
C TYR A 45 1.86 -11.42 -2.45
N ILE A 46 2.47 -12.57 -2.74
CA ILE A 46 2.53 -13.69 -1.79
C ILE A 46 3.69 -13.50 -0.81
N SER A 47 3.37 -13.55 0.48
CA SER A 47 4.37 -13.77 1.53
C SER A 47 4.41 -15.24 1.90
N ILE A 48 5.60 -15.84 1.82
CA ILE A 48 5.81 -17.26 2.10
C ILE A 48 6.55 -17.36 3.42
N ASN A 49 5.92 -18.03 4.40
CA ASN A 49 6.54 -18.37 5.66
C ASN A 49 6.64 -19.89 5.77
N ALA A 50 7.70 -20.39 6.40
CA ALA A 50 7.80 -21.78 6.77
C ALA A 50 8.11 -21.89 8.27
N PHE A 51 7.50 -22.85 8.94
CA PHE A 51 7.80 -23.14 10.33
C PHE A 51 7.86 -24.65 10.56
N TYR A 52 8.63 -25.06 11.56
CA TYR A 52 8.82 -26.46 11.90
C TYR A 52 8.09 -26.76 13.21
N SER A 53 7.32 -27.84 13.22
CA SER A 53 6.60 -28.31 14.41
C SER A 53 6.39 -29.82 14.32
N ASN A 54 6.60 -30.54 15.43
CA ASN A 54 6.37 -31.98 15.54
C ASN A 54 7.02 -32.84 14.43
N SER A 55 8.24 -32.51 14.01
CA SER A 55 8.93 -33.20 12.89
C SER A 55 8.37 -32.93 11.49
N TYR A 56 7.46 -31.97 11.35
CA TYR A 56 6.92 -31.53 10.06
C TYR A 56 7.29 -30.08 9.75
N ILE A 57 7.53 -29.80 8.47
CA ILE A 57 7.69 -28.44 7.96
C ILE A 57 6.36 -28.00 7.37
N PHE A 58 5.81 -26.93 7.91
CA PHE A 58 4.60 -26.29 7.42
C PHE A 58 4.98 -25.08 6.59
N THR A 59 4.39 -24.94 5.41
CA THR A 59 4.51 -23.74 4.57
C THR A 59 3.18 -22.99 4.61
N THR A 60 3.23 -21.71 4.95
CA THR A 60 2.07 -20.80 4.96
C THR A 60 2.22 -19.78 3.85
N LEU A 61 1.22 -19.72 2.98
CA LEU A 61 1.08 -18.68 1.97
C LEU A 61 0.13 -17.61 2.52
N LYS A 62 0.60 -16.37 2.57
CA LYS A 62 -0.21 -15.22 2.99
C LYS A 62 -0.49 -14.34 1.77
N PHE A 63 -1.77 -14.07 1.56
CA PHE A 63 -2.26 -13.19 0.50
C PHE A 63 -2.87 -11.94 1.13
N PRO A 64 -2.52 -10.75 0.64
CA PRO A 64 -3.08 -9.51 1.17
C PRO A 64 -4.53 -9.32 0.71
N ILE A 65 -5.34 -8.76 1.61
CA ILE A 65 -6.69 -8.30 1.32
C ILE A 65 -6.67 -6.77 1.42
N ILE A 66 -7.29 -6.11 0.45
CA ILE A 66 -7.37 -4.65 0.38
C ILE A 66 -8.82 -4.17 0.45
N ALA A 67 -8.99 -2.96 0.96
CA ALA A 67 -10.25 -2.23 0.91
C ALA A 67 -10.25 -1.24 -0.27
N TYR A 68 -11.43 -0.81 -0.71
CA TYR A 68 -11.59 0.07 -1.88
C TYR A 68 -10.97 1.47 -1.85
N PRO A 69 -10.70 2.19 -0.72
CA PRO A 69 -10.17 3.53 -0.86
C PRO A 69 -8.75 3.51 -1.40
N THR A 70 -8.57 4.11 -2.57
CA THR A 70 -7.26 4.46 -3.09
C THR A 70 -6.81 5.78 -2.48
N TYR A 71 -5.49 5.90 -2.27
CA TYR A 71 -4.89 7.08 -1.68
C TYR A 71 -4.06 7.78 -2.73
N LYS A 72 -4.23 9.10 -2.84
CA LYS A 72 -3.36 9.94 -3.67
C LYS A 72 -2.09 10.22 -2.89
N ILE A 73 -0.95 9.86 -3.47
CA ILE A 73 0.36 10.18 -2.89
C ILE A 73 0.72 11.61 -3.32
N ILE A 74 1.00 12.46 -2.34
CA ILE A 74 1.40 13.84 -2.52
C ILE A 74 2.82 14.00 -1.98
N ARG A 75 3.70 14.57 -2.81
CA ARG A 75 5.07 14.89 -2.43
C ARG A 75 5.19 16.38 -2.14
N ALA A 76 5.62 16.70 -0.93
CA ALA A 76 5.88 18.05 -0.50
C ALA A 76 7.33 18.43 -0.83
N THR A 77 7.50 19.38 -1.76
CA THR A 77 8.81 19.91 -2.15
C THR A 77 8.92 21.35 -1.63
N PRO A 78 9.93 21.67 -0.79
CA PRO A 78 10.09 23.02 -0.30
C PRO A 78 10.66 23.90 -1.41
N LEU A 79 10.07 25.08 -1.60
CA LEU A 79 10.59 26.08 -2.53
C LEU A 79 11.51 27.06 -1.79
N PRO A 80 12.60 27.52 -2.43
CA PRO A 80 13.48 28.52 -1.84
C PRO A 80 12.75 29.85 -1.67
N HIS A 81 12.93 30.47 -0.50
CA HIS A 81 12.52 31.85 -0.26
C HIS A 81 13.76 32.73 -0.15
N TYR A 82 13.87 33.69 -1.07
CA TYR A 82 14.95 34.68 -1.07
C TYR A 82 14.81 35.60 0.14
N ILE A 83 15.92 35.89 0.81
CA ILE A 83 15.96 36.87 1.91
C ILE A 83 16.72 38.13 1.46
N TYR A 84 18.06 38.05 1.36
CA TYR A 84 18.91 39.13 0.85
C TYR A 84 20.27 38.57 0.43
N SER A 85 21.05 39.32 -0.36
CA SER A 85 22.44 39.00 -0.75
C SER A 85 22.66 37.54 -1.21
N ASN A 86 21.77 37.04 -2.08
CA ASN A 86 21.79 35.64 -2.57
C ASN A 86 21.65 34.56 -1.48
N ILE A 87 21.15 34.92 -0.29
CA ILE A 87 20.80 33.97 0.77
C ILE A 87 19.34 33.53 0.56
N PHE A 88 19.15 32.21 0.53
CA PHE A 88 17.85 31.57 0.42
C PHE A 88 17.59 30.72 1.66
N THR A 89 16.33 30.65 2.08
CA THR A 89 15.88 29.73 3.12
C THR A 89 14.88 28.72 2.58
N PHE A 90 14.87 27.54 3.20
CA PHE A 90 13.99 26.45 2.86
C PHE A 90 13.22 26.02 4.10
N VAL A 91 11.92 25.80 3.95
CA VAL A 91 11.11 25.21 5.02
C VAL A 91 11.51 23.75 5.19
N LYS A 92 11.91 23.36 6.41
CA LYS A 92 12.21 21.96 6.72
C LYS A 92 10.93 21.13 6.72
N ILE A 93 10.87 20.09 5.89
CA ILE A 93 9.72 19.19 5.78
C ILE A 93 10.00 17.87 6.51
N ASN A 94 9.36 17.67 7.66
CA ASN A 94 9.51 16.41 8.42
C ASN A 94 8.85 15.17 7.76
N HIS A 95 7.80 15.37 6.96
CA HIS A 95 7.04 14.29 6.29
C HIS A 95 6.86 14.67 4.82
N PRO A 96 7.79 14.26 3.93
CA PRO A 96 7.80 14.69 2.54
C PRO A 96 6.75 13.98 1.68
N LEU A 97 6.25 12.82 2.12
CA LEU A 97 5.20 12.09 1.41
C LEU A 97 3.98 11.90 2.30
N ILE A 98 2.80 12.17 1.74
CA ILE A 98 1.52 12.00 2.41
C ILE A 98 0.59 11.28 1.44
N ALA A 99 -0.04 10.20 1.89
CA ALA A 99 -1.12 9.55 1.17
C ALA A 99 -2.45 10.04 1.74
N VAL A 100 -3.33 10.59 0.90
CA VAL A 100 -4.63 11.13 1.31
C VAL A 100 -5.75 10.40 0.55
N GLY A 101 -6.73 9.88 1.30
CA GLY A 101 -7.94 9.27 0.76
C GLY A 101 -9.06 10.31 0.69
N LYS A 102 -9.32 10.82 -0.52
CA LYS A 102 -10.29 11.92 -0.76
C LYS A 102 -11.71 11.58 -0.32
N GLU A 103 -12.11 10.32 -0.46
CA GLU A 103 -13.50 9.88 -0.19
C GLU A 103 -13.76 9.64 1.30
N ASN A 104 -12.75 9.20 2.05
CA ASN A 104 -12.94 8.70 3.41
C ASN A 104 -12.37 9.62 4.49
N ASN A 105 -11.88 10.81 4.11
CA ASN A 105 -11.20 11.72 5.05
C ASN A 105 -10.10 11.02 5.84
N HIS A 106 -9.30 10.19 5.16
CA HIS A 106 -8.19 9.46 5.76
C HIS A 106 -6.85 9.96 5.22
N TYR A 107 -5.80 9.81 6.01
CA TYR A 107 -4.44 10.04 5.57
C TYR A 107 -3.45 9.08 6.23
N THR A 108 -2.27 8.97 5.62
CA THR A 108 -1.11 8.33 6.23
C THR A 108 0.16 9.05 5.82
N PHE A 109 1.15 9.09 6.71
CA PHE A 109 2.47 9.61 6.41
C PHE A 109 3.34 8.51 5.85
N LEU A 110 4.07 8.84 4.80
CA LEU A 110 4.98 7.93 4.13
C LEU A 110 6.38 8.54 4.09
N ASN A 111 7.37 7.67 3.99
CA ASN A 111 8.75 8.03 3.70
C ASN A 111 9.14 7.41 2.36
N GLU A 112 10.20 7.90 1.71
CA GLU A 112 10.66 7.33 0.43
C GLU A 112 10.96 5.82 0.54
N ASN A 113 11.57 5.40 1.67
CA ASN A 113 11.83 3.98 1.94
C ASN A 113 10.56 3.16 2.15
N ASP A 114 9.44 3.77 2.56
CA ASP A 114 8.22 3.02 2.82
C ASP A 114 7.55 2.54 1.52
N LEU A 115 7.61 3.34 0.46
CA LEU A 115 7.13 2.93 -0.87
C LEU A 115 7.90 1.73 -1.42
N SER A 116 9.19 1.60 -1.08
CA SER A 116 10.02 0.47 -1.51
C SER A 116 9.60 -0.87 -0.87
N LYS A 117 8.89 -0.83 0.26
CA LYS A 117 8.37 -2.02 0.96
C LYS A 117 7.02 -2.49 0.40
N CYS A 118 6.37 -1.67 -0.43
CA CYS A 118 5.07 -1.97 -1.01
C CYS A 118 5.19 -2.83 -2.26
N VAL A 119 4.13 -3.57 -2.56
CA VAL A 119 4.02 -4.23 -3.86
C VAL A 119 3.59 -3.18 -4.89
N ARG A 120 4.48 -2.89 -5.83
CA ARG A 120 4.22 -1.96 -6.94
C ARG A 120 3.66 -2.70 -8.15
N ASP A 121 2.55 -2.21 -8.68
CA ASP A 121 2.01 -2.62 -9.96
C ASP A 121 1.89 -1.40 -10.86
N THR A 122 2.47 -1.42 -12.06
CA THR A 122 2.52 -0.29 -13.04
C THR A 122 2.56 1.13 -12.43
N SER A 123 1.41 1.70 -12.07
CA SER A 123 1.20 3.03 -11.48
C SER A 123 0.71 3.06 -10.02
N THR A 124 0.39 1.92 -9.41
CA THR A 124 -0.19 1.80 -8.07
C THR A 124 0.74 1.10 -7.08
N TYR A 125 0.55 1.40 -5.79
CA TYR A 125 1.27 0.76 -4.69
C TYR A 125 0.24 0.13 -3.75
N THR A 126 0.44 -1.15 -3.43
CA THR A 126 -0.32 -1.84 -2.40
C THR A 126 0.54 -1.95 -1.14
N CYS A 127 0.07 -1.31 -0.06
CA CYS A 127 0.83 -1.13 1.17
C CYS A 127 -0.03 -1.42 2.41
N GLY A 128 0.61 -1.91 3.48
CA GLY A 128 0.00 -2.04 4.81
C GLY A 128 0.58 -1.02 5.79
N PHE A 129 -0.06 0.15 5.90
CA PHE A 129 0.35 1.23 6.81
C PHE A 129 -0.79 1.64 7.73
N PRO A 130 -0.50 2.22 8.92
CA PRO A 130 -1.54 2.79 9.77
C PRO A 130 -2.28 3.90 9.04
N ILE A 131 -3.61 3.88 9.14
CA ILE A 131 -4.51 4.86 8.52
C ILE A 131 -5.07 5.75 9.62
N TYR A 132 -4.97 7.07 9.43
CA TYR A 132 -5.45 8.08 10.37
C TYR A 132 -6.65 8.83 9.80
N TYR A 133 -7.58 9.21 10.67
CA TYR A 133 -8.72 10.06 10.32
C TYR A 133 -8.31 11.53 10.35
N ILE A 134 -8.76 12.29 9.35
CA ILE A 134 -8.64 13.75 9.34
C ILE A 134 -9.64 14.29 10.36
N LYS A 135 -9.13 14.75 11.51
CA LYS A 135 -9.90 15.41 12.58
C LYS A 135 -9.38 16.84 12.80
N SER A 136 -10.00 17.59 13.71
CA SER A 136 -9.58 18.96 14.08
C SER A 136 -8.12 19.08 14.53
N HIS A 137 -7.53 18.01 15.06
CA HIS A 137 -6.12 17.94 15.47
C HIS A 137 -5.19 17.34 14.40
N ALA A 138 -5.65 17.19 13.15
CA ALA A 138 -4.78 16.74 12.08
C ALA A 138 -3.61 17.72 11.90
N PRO A 139 -2.40 17.24 11.57
CA PRO A 139 -1.26 18.12 11.34
C PRO A 139 -1.59 19.13 10.23
N CYS A 140 -1.24 20.41 10.43
CA CYS A 140 -1.53 21.51 9.50
C CYS A 140 -1.15 21.19 8.03
N LYS A 141 -0.08 20.41 7.82
CA LYS A 141 0.34 19.90 6.51
C LYS A 141 -0.79 19.18 5.78
N VAL A 142 -1.52 18.30 6.47
CA VAL A 142 -2.65 17.55 5.90
C VAL A 142 -3.75 18.51 5.45
N SER A 143 -4.06 19.53 6.25
CA SER A 143 -5.06 20.57 5.94
C SER A 143 -4.69 21.39 4.71
N ILE A 144 -3.40 21.71 4.51
CA ILE A 144 -2.93 22.43 3.32
C ILE A 144 -3.21 21.62 2.05
N PHE A 145 -2.99 20.31 2.07
CA PHE A 145 -3.13 19.46 0.89
C PHE A 145 -4.59 19.10 0.57
N ILE A 146 -5.46 19.01 1.57
CA ILE A 146 -6.90 18.79 1.36
C ILE A 146 -7.55 20.03 0.74
N ASN A 147 -7.12 21.22 1.16
CA ASN A 147 -7.76 22.49 0.78
C ASN A 147 -7.06 23.21 -0.40
N ALA A 148 -6.09 22.58 -1.06
CA ALA A 148 -5.35 23.21 -2.15
C ALA A 148 -6.25 23.42 -3.39
N PRO A 149 -6.40 24.66 -3.90
CA PRO A 149 -7.23 24.95 -5.07
C PRO A 149 -6.64 24.31 -6.33
N GLY A 150 -7.50 23.77 -7.21
CA GLY A 150 -7.10 23.10 -8.46
C GLY A 150 -6.97 21.57 -8.39
N GLN A 151 -7.41 20.93 -7.29
CA GLN A 151 -7.60 19.46 -7.20
C GLN A 151 -9.08 19.03 -7.11
N LEU A 152 -9.99 19.94 -7.49
CA LEU A 152 -11.43 19.70 -7.62
C LEU A 152 -11.76 19.21 -9.02
#